data_AF-A0A1I7BYC9-F1
#
_entry.id   AF-A0A1I7BYC9-F1
#
_cell.length_a   1.000
_cell.length_b   1.000
_cell.length_c   1.000
_cell.angle_alpha   90.00
_cell.angle_beta   90.00
_cell.angle_gamma   90.00
#
_symmetry.space_group_name_H-M   'P 1'
#
loop_
_entity.id
_entity.type
_entity.pdbx_description
1 polymer ?
#
loop_
_entity_poly.entity_id
_entity_poly.type
_entity_poly.pdbx_seq_one_letter_code
_entity_poly.pdbx_strand_id
1 'polypeptide(L)'
;MKSIGILVFTLFLSLAAMAEETESKTFLVIFKSKELKSLNTSLKDIQSQFSSVYKTRSYSGNSELALIIDIPNCEFDACFLGQVLVSLDQGEEIRLQEIAFRLIDMTANQKSLDNYVTAFEDSQKKEKNDKRNTTAP
;
A
#
# COMPACT_ATOMS: atom_id res chain seq x y z
N MET A 1 10.16 16.56 -44.01
CA MET A 1 9.47 17.17 -42.84
C MET A 1 8.17 16.45 -42.48
N LYS A 2 7.28 16.12 -43.43
CA LYS A 2 6.02 15.38 -43.14
C LYS A 2 6.22 14.00 -42.51
N SER A 3 7.24 13.24 -42.94
CA SER A 3 7.54 11.91 -42.38
C SER A 3 8.04 11.94 -40.93
N ILE A 4 8.79 12.99 -40.55
CA ILE A 4 9.29 13.17 -39.18
C ILE A 4 8.13 13.49 -38.23
N GLY A 5 7.17 14.31 -38.66
CA GLY A 5 5.99 14.63 -37.86
C GLY A 5 5.13 13.40 -37.56
N ILE A 6 4.95 12.53 -38.56
CA ILE A 6 4.21 11.27 -38.38
C ILE A 6 4.95 10.35 -37.40
N LEU A 7 6.27 10.23 -37.53
CA LEU A 7 7.08 9.34 -36.70
C LEU A 7 7.06 9.78 -35.23
N VAL A 8 7.19 11.08 -34.97
CA VAL A 8 7.08 11.66 -33.62
C VAL A 8 5.68 11.43 -33.05
N PHE A 9 4.63 11.63 -33.85
CA PHE A 9 3.26 11.42 -33.41
C PHE A 9 2.98 9.95 -33.06
N THR A 10 3.43 8.99 -33.87
CA THR A 10 3.33 7.55 -33.55
C THR A 10 4.12 7.17 -32.30
N LEU A 11 5.29 7.78 -32.07
CA LEU A 11 6.08 7.52 -30.87
C LEU A 11 5.34 7.97 -29.60
N PHE A 12 4.76 9.17 -29.61
CA PHE A 12 3.96 9.67 -28.49
C PHE A 12 2.71 8.82 -28.20
N LEU A 13 2.03 8.33 -29.24
CA LEU A 13 0.89 7.43 -29.07
C LEU A 13 1.32 6.07 -28.46
N SER A 14 2.47 5.53 -28.87
CA SER A 14 2.98 4.27 -28.31
C SER A 14 3.39 4.39 -26.84
N LEU A 15 3.92 5.55 -26.42
CA LEU A 15 4.27 5.81 -25.03
C LEU A 15 3.03 5.92 -24.12
N ALA A 16 1.95 6.53 -24.62
CA ALA A 16 0.69 6.63 -23.88
C ALA A 16 0.01 5.28 -23.64
N ALA A 17 0.17 4.33 -24.58
CA ALA A 17 -0.39 2.98 -24.47
C ALA A 17 0.42 2.05 -23.54
N MET A 18 1.62 2.46 -23.13
CA MET A 18 2.49 1.71 -22.21
C MET A 18 2.45 2.24 -20.76
N ALA A 19 1.56 3.18 -20.45
CA ALA A 19 1.33 3.58 -19.07
C ALA A 19 0.67 2.41 -18.32
N GLU A 20 1.38 1.81 -17.37
CA GLU A 20 0.79 0.83 -16.46
C GLU A 20 -0.36 1.49 -15.68
N GLU A 21 -1.50 0.80 -15.60
CA GLU A 21 -2.55 1.22 -14.68
C GLU A 21 -2.02 1.11 -13.25
N THR A 22 -1.91 2.24 -12.57
CA THR A 22 -1.49 2.28 -11.17
C THR A 22 -2.43 1.42 -10.33
N GLU A 23 -1.90 0.40 -9.68
CA GLU A 23 -2.72 -0.48 -8.85
C GLU A 23 -3.29 0.27 -7.62
N SER A 24 -4.43 -0.22 -7.12
CA SER A 24 -4.97 0.24 -5.84
C SER A 24 -4.14 -0.35 -4.70
N LYS A 25 -3.79 0.48 -3.71
CA LYS A 25 -3.03 0.05 -2.53
C LYS A 25 -3.85 0.20 -1.26
N THR A 26 -3.69 -0.76 -0.36
CA THR A 26 -4.30 -0.71 0.97
C THR A 26 -3.21 -0.56 2.03
N PHE A 27 -3.37 0.47 2.86
CA PHE A 27 -2.48 0.74 3.98
C PHE A 27 -3.16 0.47 5.32
N LEU A 28 -2.40 -0.08 6.26
CA LEU A 28 -2.78 -0.20 7.66
C LEU A 28 -1.88 0.73 8.48
N VAL A 29 -2.52 1.65 9.20
CA VAL A 29 -1.89 2.55 10.16
C VAL A 29 -2.27 2.09 11.56
N ILE A 30 -1.29 1.78 12.39
CA ILE A 30 -1.47 1.47 13.82
C ILE A 30 -0.97 2.68 14.60
N PHE A 31 -1.79 3.23 15.49
CA PHE A 31 -1.51 4.48 16.18
C PHE A 31 -0.93 4.29 17.58
N LYS A 32 -0.14 5.28 18.01
CA LYS A 32 0.31 5.39 19.40
C LYS A 32 -0.79 6.03 20.23
N SER A 33 -1.58 5.21 20.93
CA SER A 33 -2.72 5.68 21.74
C SER A 33 -2.37 6.79 22.76
N LYS A 34 -1.14 6.82 23.27
CA LYS A 34 -0.67 7.87 24.20
C LYS A 34 -0.44 9.22 23.49
N GLU A 35 0.13 9.19 22.29
CA GLU A 35 0.41 10.39 21.47
C GLU A 35 -0.89 11.07 21.04
N LEU A 36 -1.86 10.29 20.58
CA LEU A 36 -3.17 10.83 20.18
C LEU A 36 -3.83 11.58 21.34
N LYS A 37 -3.76 11.01 22.55
CA LYS A 37 -4.28 11.64 23.77
C LYS A 37 -3.52 12.91 24.15
N SER A 38 -2.19 12.93 24.06
CA SER A 38 -1.41 14.13 24.39
C SER A 38 -1.62 15.27 23.40
N LEU A 39 -1.92 14.95 22.15
CA LEU A 39 -2.19 15.92 21.08
C LEU A 39 -3.68 16.28 20.98
N ASN A 40 -4.51 15.84 21.94
CA ASN A 40 -5.96 16.07 21.95
C ASN A 40 -6.65 15.71 20.61
N THR A 41 -6.23 14.64 19.97
CA THR A 41 -6.82 14.16 18.71
C THR A 41 -7.38 12.74 18.89
N SER A 42 -8.36 12.37 18.06
CA SER A 42 -8.91 11.03 18.05
C SER A 42 -8.72 10.31 16.71
N LEU A 43 -8.79 8.98 16.74
CA LEU A 43 -8.80 8.16 15.54
C LEU A 43 -9.91 8.57 14.56
N LYS A 44 -11.06 9.01 15.09
CA LYS A 44 -12.19 9.48 14.29
C LYS A 44 -11.88 10.79 13.56
N ASP A 45 -11.20 11.71 14.23
CA ASP A 45 -10.83 13.01 13.65
C ASP A 45 -9.83 12.80 12.53
N ILE A 46 -8.81 11.97 12.76
CA ILE A 46 -7.83 11.57 11.75
C ILE A 46 -8.51 10.88 10.57
N GLN A 47 -9.38 9.89 10.84
CA GLN A 47 -10.10 9.17 9.80
C GLN A 47 -10.93 10.13 8.92
N SER A 48 -11.57 11.14 9.50
CA SER A 48 -12.42 12.08 8.77
C SER A 48 -11.67 12.84 7.68
N GLN A 49 -10.39 13.15 7.92
CA GLN A 49 -9.52 13.86 6.97
C GLN A 49 -9.26 13.01 5.72
N PHE A 50 -9.02 11.71 5.88
CA PHE A 50 -8.82 10.78 4.77
C PHE A 50 -10.12 10.33 4.09
N SER A 51 -11.23 10.28 4.83
CA SER A 51 -12.50 9.72 4.34
C SER A 51 -13.17 10.56 3.25
N SER A 52 -12.73 11.80 3.07
CA SER A 52 -13.22 12.69 2.01
C SER A 52 -12.77 12.25 0.61
N VAL A 53 -11.61 11.59 0.52
CA VAL A 53 -10.98 11.18 -0.75
C VAL A 53 -10.87 9.65 -0.87
N TYR A 54 -10.66 8.96 0.26
CA TYR A 54 -10.34 7.54 0.29
C TYR A 54 -11.37 6.74 1.08
N LYS A 55 -11.48 5.45 0.75
CA LYS A 55 -12.28 4.53 1.57
C LYS A 55 -11.48 4.16 2.81
N THR A 56 -12.07 4.38 3.98
CA THR A 56 -11.40 4.14 5.26
C THR A 56 -12.19 3.21 6.17
N ARG A 57 -11.48 2.48 7.04
CA ARG A 57 -12.07 1.65 8.11
C ARG A 57 -11.24 1.78 9.38
N SER A 58 -11.86 2.21 10.48
CA SER A 58 -11.20 2.31 11.78
C SER A 58 -11.48 1.09 12.66
N TYR A 59 -10.51 0.70 13.46
CA TYR A 59 -10.62 -0.35 14.46
C TYR A 59 -10.19 0.18 15.83
N SER A 60 -10.98 -0.12 16.85
CA SER A 60 -10.77 0.33 18.23
C SER A 60 -11.52 -0.58 19.22
N GLY A 61 -11.23 -0.44 20.51
CA GLY A 61 -11.89 -1.20 21.58
C GLY A 61 -10.97 -2.29 22.12
N ASN A 62 -11.14 -3.53 21.63
CA ASN A 62 -10.28 -4.66 22.01
C ASN A 62 -9.01 -4.78 21.15
N SER A 63 -8.84 -3.91 20.17
CA SER A 63 -7.65 -3.81 19.32
C SER A 63 -6.88 -2.54 19.63
N GLU A 64 -5.61 -2.49 19.22
CA GLU A 64 -4.92 -1.21 19.06
C GLU A 64 -5.71 -0.29 18.13
N LEU A 65 -5.55 1.02 18.34
CA LEU A 65 -6.16 2.03 17.47
C LEU A 65 -5.55 1.89 16.07
N ALA A 66 -6.38 1.57 15.09
CA ALA A 66 -5.91 1.32 13.74
C ALA A 66 -6.84 1.90 12.69
N LEU A 67 -6.26 2.30 11.56
CA LEU A 67 -6.96 2.81 10.38
C LEU A 67 -6.48 2.05 9.15
N ILE A 68 -7.43 1.48 8.41
CA ILE A 68 -7.21 0.98 7.07
C ILE A 68 -7.61 2.08 6.08
N ILE A 69 -6.75 2.35 5.11
CA ILE A 69 -6.96 3.32 4.03
C ILE A 69 -6.79 2.60 2.70
N ASP A 70 -7.85 2.55 1.91
CA ASP A 70 -7.85 2.01 0.55
C ASP A 70 -7.66 3.19 -0.44
N ILE A 71 -6.50 3.28 -1.08
CA ILE A 71 -6.12 4.36 -1.99
C ILE A 71 -6.13 3.84 -3.44
N PRO A 72 -7.05 4.29 -4.29
CA PRO A 72 -7.09 3.90 -5.70
C PRO A 72 -5.95 4.57 -6.47
N ASN A 73 -5.45 3.89 -7.52
CA ASN A 73 -4.48 4.45 -8.47
C ASN A 73 -3.27 5.10 -7.80
N CYS A 74 -2.58 4.32 -6.95
CA CYS A 74 -1.63 4.87 -5.99
C CYS A 74 -0.20 4.38 -6.26
N GLU A 75 0.71 5.30 -6.58
CA GLU A 75 2.15 4.98 -6.63
C GLU A 75 2.84 5.09 -5.27
N PHE A 76 2.17 5.66 -4.26
CA PHE A 76 2.78 5.94 -2.96
C PHE A 76 3.14 4.64 -2.22
N ASP A 77 4.21 4.69 -1.44
CA ASP A 77 4.58 3.65 -0.48
C ASP A 77 4.21 4.07 0.95
N ALA A 78 4.43 3.17 1.91
CA ALA A 78 4.15 3.46 3.32
C ALA A 78 4.98 4.64 3.85
N CYS A 79 6.16 4.89 3.29
CA CYS A 79 7.03 6.02 3.67
C CYS A 79 6.39 7.35 3.25
N PHE A 80 5.89 7.44 2.02
CA PHE A 80 5.18 8.61 1.54
C PHE A 80 3.91 8.87 2.35
N LEU A 81 3.10 7.83 2.61
CA LEU A 81 1.92 7.96 3.46
C LEU A 81 2.28 8.46 4.87
N GLY A 82 3.43 8.05 5.40
CA GLY A 82 3.95 8.53 6.69
C GLY A 82 4.26 10.04 6.70
N GLN A 83 4.63 10.64 5.57
CA GLN A 83 4.90 12.08 5.45
C GLN A 83 3.62 12.92 5.31
N VAL A 84 2.46 12.29 5.06
CA VAL A 84 1.20 13.02 4.92
C VAL A 84 0.89 13.77 6.22
N LEU A 85 0.51 15.04 6.06
CA LEU A 85 0.16 15.92 7.17
C LEU A 85 -1.28 15.65 7.60
N VAL A 86 -1.47 15.60 8.92
CA VAL A 86 -2.76 15.45 9.58
C VAL A 86 -2.96 16.68 10.45
N SER A 87 -4.11 17.34 10.29
CA SER A 87 -4.48 18.52 11.06
C SER A 87 -4.94 18.12 12.47
N LEU A 88 -4.49 18.88 13.47
CA LEU A 88 -4.90 18.78 14.86
C LEU A 88 -5.94 19.88 15.18
N ASP A 89 -6.64 19.74 16.31
CA ASP A 89 -7.73 20.65 16.72
C ASP A 89 -7.32 22.14 16.82
N GLN A 90 -6.04 22.43 17.04
CA GLN A 90 -5.51 23.79 17.18
C GLN A 90 -4.97 24.38 15.86
N GLY A 91 -5.19 23.71 14.72
CA GLY A 91 -4.66 24.11 13.42
C GLY A 91 -3.18 23.78 13.21
N GLU A 92 -2.56 23.10 14.17
CA GLU A 92 -1.24 22.51 14.01
C GLU A 92 -1.32 21.30 13.07
N GLU A 93 -0.28 21.08 12.28
CA GLU A 93 -0.15 19.93 11.40
C GLU A 93 1.00 19.05 11.86
N ILE A 94 0.77 17.74 11.85
CA ILE A 94 1.79 16.76 12.20
C ILE A 94 1.87 15.71 11.10
N ARG A 95 3.05 15.12 10.89
CA ARG A 95 3.19 13.99 9.97
C ARG A 95 2.55 12.75 10.56
N LEU A 96 1.85 11.98 9.75
CA LEU A 96 1.16 10.76 10.16
C LEU A 96 2.10 9.77 10.87
N GLN A 97 3.35 9.68 10.42
CA GLN A 97 4.37 8.81 11.03
C GLN A 97 4.73 9.16 12.48
N GLU A 98 4.54 10.41 12.94
CA GLU A 98 4.88 10.81 14.31
C GLU A 98 3.87 10.18 15.30
N ILE A 99 2.59 10.16 14.91
CA ILE A 99 1.49 9.61 15.70
C ILE A 99 1.21 8.13 15.42
N ALA A 100 1.79 7.58 14.35
CA ALA A 100 1.73 6.16 14.02
C ALA A 100 2.81 5.36 14.77
N PHE A 101 2.43 4.23 15.35
CA PHE A 101 3.35 3.19 15.79
C PHE A 101 3.93 2.44 14.60
N ARG A 102 3.08 2.10 13.62
CA ARG A 102 3.48 1.45 12.36
C ARG A 102 2.59 1.89 11.22
N LEU A 103 3.20 2.04 10.05
CA LEU A 103 2.55 2.13 8.75
C LEU A 103 2.94 0.91 7.93
N ILE A 104 1.94 0.21 7.40
CA ILE A 104 2.12 -1.07 6.72
C ILE A 104 1.41 -1.00 5.37
N ASP A 105 2.15 -1.28 4.30
CA ASP A 105 1.57 -1.55 2.98
C ASP A 105 1.07 -3.01 2.96
N MET A 106 -0.24 -3.19 3.06
CA MET A 106 -0.84 -4.52 3.07
C MET A 106 -0.82 -5.16 1.68
N THR A 107 -0.83 -4.37 0.61
CA THR A 107 -0.76 -4.86 -0.77
C THR A 107 0.61 -5.46 -1.04
N ALA A 108 1.69 -4.75 -0.67
CA ALA A 108 3.05 -5.26 -0.80
C ALA A 108 3.29 -6.51 0.07
N ASN A 109 2.73 -6.55 1.27
CA ASN A 109 2.80 -7.72 2.14
C ASN A 109 2.07 -8.94 1.54
N GLN A 110 0.87 -8.74 0.99
CA GLN A 110 0.12 -9.82 0.33
C GLN A 110 0.91 -10.39 -0.86
N LYS A 111 1.43 -9.52 -1.73
CA LYS A 111 2.27 -9.93 -2.87
C LYS A 111 3.51 -10.71 -2.42
N SER A 112 4.15 -10.26 -1.34
CA SER A 112 5.30 -10.96 -0.77
C SER A 112 4.91 -12.34 -0.25
N LEU A 113 3.79 -12.45 0.47
CA LEU A 113 3.27 -13.71 0.98
C LEU A 113 2.95 -14.70 -0.16
N ASP A 114 2.27 -14.24 -1.20
CA ASP A 114 1.89 -15.08 -2.36
C ASP A 114 3.14 -15.62 -3.09
N ASN A 115 4.19 -14.80 -3.20
CA ASN A 115 5.47 -15.22 -3.75
C ASN A 115 6.12 -16.32 -2.89
N TYR A 116 6.10 -16.19 -1.56
CA TYR A 116 6.65 -17.21 -0.67
C TYR A 116 5.87 -18.52 -0.75
N VAL A 117 4.54 -18.45 -0.77
CA VAL A 117 3.67 -19.64 -0.89
C VAL A 117 3.93 -20.35 -2.22
N THR A 118 3.98 -19.60 -3.31
CA THR A 118 4.24 -20.15 -4.66
C THR A 118 5.61 -20.83 -4.73
N ALA A 119 6.66 -20.16 -4.23
CA ALA A 119 8.01 -20.72 -4.21
C ALA A 119 8.08 -22.03 -3.39
N PHE A 120 7.36 -22.09 -2.27
CA PHE A 120 7.26 -23.28 -1.44
C PHE A 120 6.51 -24.43 -2.12
N GLU A 121 5.41 -24.15 -2.81
CA GLU A 121 4.69 -25.18 -3.58
C GLU A 121 5.54 -25.74 -4.73
N ASP A 122 6.28 -24.87 -5.41
CA ASP A 122 7.17 -25.27 -6.50
C ASP A 122 8.36 -26.11 -6.00
N SER A 123 8.90 -25.82 -4.82
CA SER A 123 9.94 -26.67 -4.22
C SER A 123 9.41 -28.07 -3.88
N GLN A 124 8.18 -28.17 -3.36
CA GLN A 124 7.57 -29.48 -3.09
C GLN A 124 7.30 -30.30 -4.37
N LYS A 125 6.86 -29.64 -5.45
CA LYS A 125 6.65 -30.31 -6.75
C LYS A 125 7.95 -30.82 -7.34
N LYS A 126 9.04 -30.05 -7.23
CA LYS A 126 10.38 -30.47 -7.69
C LYS A 126 10.87 -31.69 -6.92
N GLU A 127 10.79 -31.70 -5.58
CA GLU A 127 11.20 -32.86 -4.78
C GLU A 127 10.41 -34.14 -5.12
N LYS A 128 9.10 -34.01 -5.40
CA LYS A 128 8.26 -35.16 -5.76
C LYS A 128 8.60 -35.73 -7.14
N ASN A 129 8.94 -34.86 -8.09
CA ASN A 129 9.37 -35.28 -9.43
C ASN A 129 10.78 -35.89 -9.41
N ASP A 130 11.67 -35.36 -8.58
CA ASP A 130 13.04 -35.87 -8.45
C ASP A 130 13.08 -37.27 -7.82
N LYS A 131 12.23 -37.52 -6.82
CA LYS A 131 12.01 -38.88 -6.24
C LYS A 131 11.41 -39.86 -7.25
N ARG A 132 10.59 -39.40 -8.19
CA ARG A 132 9.99 -40.23 -9.25
C ARG A 132 11.02 -40.63 -10.31
N ASN A 133 11.95 -39.73 -10.63
CA ASN A 133 13.02 -40.00 -11.61
C ASN A 133 14.14 -40.90 -11.05
N THR A 134 14.33 -40.92 -9.73
CA THR A 134 15.31 -41.82 -9.07
C THR A 134 14.78 -43.24 -8.78
N THR A 135 13.48 -43.49 -8.99
CA THR A 135 12.86 -44.82 -8.83
C THR A 135 12.43 -45.48 -10.14
N ALA A 136 12.74 -44.87 -11.29
CA ALA A 136 12.56 -45.50 -12.59
C ALA A 136 13.76 -46.43 -12.91
N PRO A 137 13.53 -47.74 -13.13
CA PRO A 137 14.57 -48.71 -13.48
C PRO A 137 15.10 -48.55 -14.91
#